data_AF-S6V8G7-F1
#
_entry.id   AF-S6V8G7-F1
#
_cell.length_a   1.000
_cell.length_b   1.000
_cell.length_c   1.000
_cell.angle_alpha   90.00
_cell.angle_beta   90.00
_cell.angle_gamma   90.00
#
_symmetry.space_group_name_H-M   'P 1'
#
loop_
_entity.id
_entity.type
_entity.pdbx_description
1 polymer ?
#
loop_
_entity_poly.entity_id
_entity_poly.type
_entity_poly.pdbx_seq_one_letter_code
_entity_poly.pdbx_strand_id
1 'polypeptide(L)' 'MKLQTLRLSSFQSYDPGPTDVGLEAITYLIGPNGSGKTAALQALCRLFAFEYPRHKPHLAKNEDWV' A
#
# COMPACT_ATOMS: atom_id res chain seq x y z
N MET A 1 -7.43 19.76 -2.52
CA MET A 1 -7.71 18.48 -1.82
C MET A 1 -6.48 18.12 -1.01
N LYS A 2 -6.59 17.82 0.30
CA LYS A 2 -5.48 17.44 1.19
C LYS A 2 -5.81 16.12 1.88
N LEU A 3 -4.85 15.20 1.97
CA LEU A 3 -4.98 13.97 2.75
C LEU A 3 -4.75 14.28 4.24
N GLN A 4 -5.70 13.94 5.10
CA GLN A 4 -5.67 14.30 6.53
C GLN A 4 -5.24 13.15 7.43
N THR A 5 -5.79 11.95 7.19
CA THR A 5 -5.56 10.79 8.05
C THR A 5 -5.47 9.53 7.20
N LEU A 6 -4.49 8.69 7.49
CA LEU A 6 -4.40 7.32 7.02
C LEU A 6 -4.76 6.38 8.17
N ARG A 7 -5.89 5.68 8.07
CA ARG A 7 -6.32 4.67 9.04
C ARG A 7 -5.95 3.27 8.56
N LEU A 8 -5.23 2.52 9.38
CA LEU A 8 -4.72 1.19 9.07
C LEU A 8 -5.28 0.19 10.09
N SER A 9 -5.84 -0.92 9.61
CA SER A 9 -6.27 -2.03 10.44
C SER A 9 -6.09 -3.33 9.67
N SER A 10 -5.62 -4.38 10.35
CA SER A 10 -5.41 -5.70 9.75
C SER A 10 -4.61 -5.67 8.43
N PHE A 11 -3.64 -4.75 8.31
CA PHE A 11 -2.87 -4.54 7.08
C PHE A 11 -1.39 -4.86 7.31
N GLN A 12 -0.92 -5.98 6.74
CA GLN A 12 0.46 -6.44 6.86
C GLN A 12 0.94 -6.52 8.32
N SER A 13 1.85 -5.63 8.72
CA SER A 13 2.41 -5.56 10.07
C SER A 13 1.57 -4.76 11.06
N TYR A 14 0.39 -4.26 10.66
CA TYR A 14 -0.54 -3.56 11.54
C TYR A 14 -1.54 -4.54 12.14
N ASP A 15 -1.74 -4.41 13.45
CA ASP A 15 -2.67 -5.22 14.23
C ASP A 15 -4.13 -5.02 13.80
N PRO A 16 -5.05 -5.86 14.28
CA PRO A 16 -6.49 -5.71 14.00
C PRO A 16 -7.09 -4.39 14.50
N GLY A 17 -6.50 -3.80 15.54
CA GLY A 17 -6.92 -2.51 16.07
C GLY A 17 -6.65 -1.37 15.07
N PRO A 18 -7.58 -0.41 14.90
CA PRO A 18 -7.35 0.72 14.02
C PRO A 18 -6.19 1.59 14.54
N THR A 19 -5.24 1.88 13.66
CA THR A 19 -4.15 2.82 13.88
C THR A 19 -4.34 4.02 12.98
N ASP A 20 -4.50 5.20 13.58
CA ASP A 20 -4.63 6.47 12.86
C ASP A 20 -3.27 7.15 12.72
N VAL A 21 -2.90 7.47 11.49
CA VAL A 21 -1.72 8.25 11.15
C VAL A 21 -2.19 9.60 10.61
N GLY A 22 -2.02 10.66 11.41
CA GLY A 22 -2.26 12.03 10.97
C GLY A 22 -1.23 12.48 9.93
N LEU A 23 -1.69 13.19 8.90
CA LEU A 23 -0.86 13.64 7.79
C LEU A 23 -0.94 15.17 7.63
N GLU A 24 0.23 15.79 7.65
CA GLU A 24 0.42 17.20 7.35
C GLU A 24 0.94 17.43 5.93
N ALA A 25 1.19 18.70 5.57
CA ALA A 25 1.74 19.07 4.27
C ALA A 25 3.04 18.32 3.96
N ILE A 26 3.86 18.06 4.98
CA ILE A 26 5.05 17.22 4.92
C ILE A 26 5.03 16.33 6.17
N THR A 27 5.07 15.01 5.99
CA THR A 27 5.08 14.05 7.09
C THR A 27 6.22 13.06 6.88
N TYR A 28 7.01 12.81 7.92
CA TYR A 28 8.11 11.85 7.89
C TYR A 28 7.73 10.59 8.68
N LEU A 29 7.93 9.42 8.08
CA LEU A 29 7.76 8.13 8.75
C LEU A 29 9.12 7.67 9.28
N ILE A 30 9.31 7.66 10.60
CA ILE A 30 10.58 7.33 11.26
C ILE A 30 10.33 6.23 12.29
N GLY A 31 11.28 5.30 12.44
CA GLY A 31 11.22 4.20 13.40
C GLY A 31 12.21 3.10 13.05
N PRO A 32 12.38 2.07 13.90
CA PRO A 32 13.28 0.96 13.66
C PRO A 32 12.90 0.13 12.43
N ASN A 33 13.83 -0.68 11.92
CA ASN A 33 13.53 -1.62 10.84
C ASN A 33 12.44 -2.60 11.28
N GLY A 34 11.46 -2.86 10.41
CA GLY A 34 10.30 -3.71 10.74
C GLY A 34 9.14 -2.99 11.43
N SER A 35 9.23 -1.70 11.74
CA SER A 35 8.16 -0.95 12.43
C SER A 35 6.93 -0.61 11.58
N GLY A 36 6.77 -1.19 10.39
CA GLY A 36 5.58 -0.96 9.54
C GLY A 36 5.59 0.27 8.62
N LYS A 37 6.67 1.05 8.55
CA LYS A 37 6.76 2.24 7.66
C LYS A 37 6.46 1.92 6.19
N THR A 38 7.07 0.87 5.66
CA THR A 38 6.84 0.43 4.28
C THR A 38 5.40 -0.04 4.07
N ALA A 39 4.81 -0.70 5.07
CA ALA A 39 3.41 -1.11 5.02
C ALA A 39 2.46 0.10 4.95
N ALA A 40 2.72 1.16 5.74
CA ALA A 40 1.93 2.39 5.66
C ALA A 40 1.97 3.02 4.26
N LEU A 41 3.16 3.11 3.65
CA LEU A 41 3.31 3.63 2.28
C LEU A 41 2.60 2.75 1.25
N GLN A 42 2.69 1.43 1.38
CA GLN A 42 2.00 0.50 0.48
C GLN A 42 0.47 0.59 0.63
N ALA A 43 -0.05 0.74 1.84
CA ALA A 43 -1.48 0.97 2.08
C ALA A 43 -1.93 2.27 1.41
N LEU A 44 -1.16 3.35 1.58
CA LEU A 44 -1.43 4.62 0.95
C LEU A 44 -1.46 4.49 -0.58
N CYS A 45 -0.49 3.82 -1.18
CA CYS A 45 -0.50 3.54 -2.61
C CYS A 45 -1.75 2.75 -3.03
N ARG A 46 -2.15 1.71 -2.28
CA ARG A 46 -3.33 0.88 -2.62
C ARG A 46 -4.66 1.62 -2.53
N LEU A 47 -4.76 2.66 -1.70
CA LEU A 47 -5.98 3.49 -1.63
C LEU A 47 -6.23 4.28 -2.92
N PHE A 48 -5.17 4.60 -3.66
CA PHE A 48 -5.23 5.46 -4.85
C PHE A 48 -4.79 4.75 -6.15
N ALA A 49 -4.15 3.60 -6.04
CA ALA A 49 -3.77 2.80 -7.19
C ALA A 49 -5.00 2.08 -7.74
N PHE A 50 -5.28 2.28 -9.03
CA PHE A 50 -6.12 1.36 -9.77
C PHE A 50 -5.42 0.01 -9.78
N GLU A 51 -6.04 -1.02 -9.20
CA GLU A 51 -5.55 -2.38 -9.40
C GLU A 51 -5.60 -2.68 -10.90
N TYR A 52 -4.43 -2.76 -11.55
CA TYR A 52 -4.37 -3.43 -12.84
C TYR A 52 -4.70 -4.90 -12.57
N PRO A 53 -5.68 -5.50 -13.25
CA PRO A 53 -6.10 -6.85 -12.94
C PRO A 53 -4.89 -7.77 -12.93
N ARG A 54 -4.63 -8.42 -11.80
CA ARG A 54 -3.59 -9.44 -11.67
C ARG A 54 -3.97 -10.75 -12.38
N HIS A 55 -4.66 -10.65 -13.52
CA HIS A 55 -4.72 -11.74 -14.48
C HIS A 55 -3.46 -11.68 -15.32
N LYS A 56 -2.45 -12.47 -14.94
CA LYS A 56 -1.75 -13.22 -15.98
C LYS A 56 -2.78 -14.24 -16.46
N PRO A 57 -3.38 -14.13 -17.65
CA PRO A 57 -4.06 -15.28 -18.20
C PRO A 57 -3.01 -16.40 -18.22
N HIS A 58 -3.34 -17.53 -17.62
CA HIS A 58 -2.55 -18.76 -17.64
C HIS A 58 -2.46 -19.37 -19.07
N LEU A 59 -2.72 -18.56 -20.09
CA LEU A 59 -2.76 -18.87 -21.51
C LEU A 59 -1.92 -17.84 -22.26
N ALA A 60 -0.63 -17.78 -21.94
CA ALA A 60 0.38 -17.36 -22.90
C ALA A 60 1.42 -18.49 -22.95
N LYS A 61 0.93 -19.69 -23.30
CA LYS A 61 1.77 -20.64 -24.04
C LYS A 61 1.76 -20.15 -25.48
N ASN A 62 2.92 -20.23 -26.10
CA ASN A 62 3.27 -19.88 -27.48
C ASN A 62 3.87 -18.47 -27.57
N GLU A 63 5.20 -18.45 -27.45
CA GLU A 63 6.09 -18.03 -28.53
C GLU A 63 5.33 -17.45 -29.73
N ASP A 64 5.40 -16.13 -29.91
CA ASP A 64 5.38 -15.44 -31.21
C ASP A 64 5.43 -13.92 -30.95
N TRP A 65 6.66 -13.40 -30.82
CA TRP A 65 6.97 -11.99 -31.08
C TRP A 65 8.12 -11.97 -32.09
N VAL A 66 7.77 -12.10 -33.37
CA VAL A 66 8.45 -11.45 -34.50
C VAL A 66 7.53 -10.35 -34.98
#